data_AF-A0A239QIT2-F1
#
_entry.id   AF-A0A239QIT2-F1
#
_cell.length_a   1.000
_cell.length_b   1.000
_cell.length_c   1.000
_cell.angle_alpha   90.00
_cell.angle_beta   90.00
_cell.angle_gamma   90.00
#
_symmetry.space_group_name_H-M   'P 1'
#
loop_
_entity.id
_entity.type
_entity.pdbx_description
1 polymer ?
#
loop_
_entity_poly.entity_id
_entity_poly.type
_entity_poly.pdbx_seq_one_letter_code
_entity_poly.pdbx_strand_id
1 'polypeptide(L)'
;MKKLFSILLALTLALGMNAAFAESSPYAGGTGTAEDPYRIATAEQLLALSAAVNDGSAGGYYGACFVLTEDLDLAGIEWQPIGQMDLADQSNVSCMFMGVFDGQGHTISNMTFSSDYPIVGAGIFGMNLGEVKNLNAKNITVTCTDTFSNAVGAVVGYNMGMVHDVTLSGENSIAGVNCIGGIAGGNNGAVYNCSVDGTTIRVLGDNAFPEGRIVQADVAECGGLVIGGSFGGSIDNCTAKGTVIAEGNEPIALGGIAGCLEMMDTVTNCTADVTITTVKGGHAIGGLCGFGGSHSNGNIIAETEGVVTTKYPSEITNCKVTAVINAPGATHVGGLFGTGLYFYGEETAFKVSGCSVKAEITGAVTPGAVAGRSVNSVIESCEADVTLDGEALTAETGETSVMYESADQGEEEAANDAA
;
A
#
# COMPACT_ATOMS: atom_id res chain seq x y z
N MET A 1 0.91 14.13 94.20
CA MET A 1 0.75 15.56 94.53
C MET A 1 1.22 16.39 93.34
N LYS A 2 0.30 17.16 92.73
CA LYS A 2 0.46 18.41 91.93
C LYS A 2 1.79 18.57 91.13
N LYS A 3 1.80 18.80 89.81
CA LYS A 3 1.13 19.92 89.11
C LYS A 3 1.02 19.68 87.59
N LEU A 4 -0.07 20.21 87.03
CA LEU A 4 -0.30 20.57 85.63
C LEU A 4 0.81 21.48 85.06
N PHE A 5 1.09 21.35 83.75
CA PHE A 5 1.18 22.50 82.85
C PHE A 5 0.71 22.10 81.45
N SER A 6 -0.29 22.85 80.96
CA SER A 6 -0.88 22.78 79.62
C SER A 6 0.01 23.50 78.61
N ILE A 7 0.20 22.94 77.40
CA ILE A 7 0.49 23.72 76.19
C ILE A 7 -0.29 23.09 75.01
N LEU A 8 -1.07 23.95 74.36
CA LEU A 8 -1.88 23.75 73.16
C LEU A 8 -1.11 24.37 71.96
N LEU A 9 -1.35 23.84 70.75
CA LEU A 9 -1.14 24.46 69.42
C LEU A 9 0.34 24.55 68.95
N ALA A 10 0.73 24.22 67.71
CA ALA A 10 -0.01 24.14 66.46
C ALA A 10 0.56 23.03 65.55
N LEU A 11 -0.33 22.24 64.94
CA LEU A 11 0.00 21.40 63.79
C LEU A 11 -0.02 22.30 62.56
N THR A 12 1.15 22.70 62.06
CA THR A 12 1.24 23.27 60.71
C THR A 12 1.11 22.14 59.70
N LEU A 13 -0.07 22.06 59.07
CA LEU A 13 -0.28 21.29 57.86
C LEU A 13 0.53 21.97 56.74
N ALA A 14 1.72 21.47 56.45
CA ALA A 14 2.40 21.82 55.21
C ALA A 14 1.67 21.08 54.08
N LEU A 15 0.71 21.76 53.45
CA LEU A 15 0.26 21.37 52.11
C LEU A 15 1.46 21.53 51.18
N GLY A 16 2.16 20.42 50.93
CA GLY A 16 3.01 20.31 49.76
C GLY A 16 2.11 20.40 48.53
N MET A 17 2.05 21.58 47.93
CA MET A 17 1.60 21.70 46.55
C MET A 17 2.64 20.98 45.70
N ASN A 18 2.39 19.71 45.37
CA ASN A 18 2.96 19.13 44.18
C ASN A 18 2.35 19.90 43.01
N ALA A 19 3.04 20.94 42.56
CA ALA A 19 2.87 21.42 41.20
C ALA A 19 3.31 20.25 40.31
N ALA A 20 2.35 19.46 39.85
CA ALA A 20 2.56 18.63 38.68
C ALA A 20 2.97 19.61 37.57
N PHE A 21 4.24 19.55 37.18
CA PHE A 21 4.65 20.16 35.92
C PHE A 21 3.86 19.42 34.85
N ALA A 22 2.76 20.01 34.39
CA ALA A 22 2.16 19.58 33.14
C ALA A 22 3.24 19.81 32.09
N GLU A 23 3.80 18.73 31.54
CA GLU A 23 4.58 18.87 30.32
C GLU A 23 3.71 19.61 29.32
N SER A 24 4.25 20.70 28.77
CA SER A 24 3.58 21.38 27.68
C SER A 24 3.49 20.39 26.54
N SER A 25 2.26 20.01 26.17
CA SER A 25 2.02 19.17 25.01
C SER A 25 2.75 19.78 23.79
N PRO A 26 3.43 18.97 22.96
CA PRO A 26 4.09 19.47 21.76
C PRO A 26 3.09 19.97 20.71
N TYR A 27 1.80 19.72 20.89
CA TYR A 27 0.72 20.05 19.96
C TYR A 27 0.04 21.38 20.30
N ALA A 28 -0.73 21.94 19.36
CA ALA A 28 -1.42 23.24 19.51
C ALA A 28 -2.63 23.19 20.48
N GLY A 29 -2.85 22.06 21.15
CA GLY A 29 -3.95 21.79 22.07
C GLY A 29 -4.48 20.37 21.89
N GLY A 30 -5.53 20.05 22.65
CA GLY A 30 -6.14 18.73 22.66
C GLY A 30 -5.59 17.83 23.76
N THR A 31 -6.39 16.85 24.17
CA THR A 31 -5.97 15.75 25.06
C THR A 31 -5.77 14.43 24.32
N GLY A 32 -5.92 14.43 22.98
CA GLY A 32 -5.83 13.25 22.15
C GLY A 32 -7.06 12.35 22.19
N THR A 33 -8.17 12.81 22.78
CA THR A 33 -9.44 12.05 22.76
C THR A 33 -10.20 12.31 21.46
N ALA A 34 -11.22 11.52 21.15
CA ALA A 34 -12.05 11.77 19.97
C ALA A 34 -12.78 13.13 20.06
N GLU A 35 -13.19 13.54 21.26
CA GLU A 35 -13.88 14.82 21.50
C GLU A 35 -12.93 16.02 21.59
N ASP A 36 -11.67 15.80 21.94
CA ASP A 36 -10.62 16.82 22.00
C ASP A 36 -9.29 16.27 21.45
N PRO A 37 -9.19 16.10 20.12
CA PRO A 37 -8.01 15.51 19.47
C PRO A 37 -6.81 16.44 19.58
N TYR A 38 -5.61 15.86 19.54
CA TYR A 38 -4.38 16.64 19.42
C TYR A 38 -4.38 17.43 18.12
N ARG A 39 -4.06 18.73 18.20
CA ARG A 39 -4.12 19.65 17.05
C ARG A 39 -2.74 19.92 16.50
N ILE A 40 -2.56 19.67 15.21
CA ILE A 40 -1.34 19.92 14.46
C ILE A 40 -1.59 21.10 13.52
N ALA A 41 -0.85 22.18 13.73
CA ALA A 41 -0.94 23.42 12.95
C ALA A 41 0.39 23.81 12.28
N THR A 42 1.48 23.13 12.62
CA THR A 42 2.81 23.39 12.03
C THR A 42 3.56 22.11 11.71
N ALA A 43 4.55 22.20 10.81
CA ALA A 43 5.37 21.07 10.43
C ALA A 43 6.21 20.53 11.59
N GLU A 44 6.64 21.39 12.53
CA GLU A 44 7.37 20.97 13.73
C GLU A 44 6.52 20.10 14.65
N GLN A 45 5.21 20.36 14.73
CA GLN A 45 4.29 19.54 15.50
C GLN A 45 4.05 18.17 14.85
N LEU A 46 4.03 18.14 13.51
CA LEU A 46 3.97 16.89 12.76
C LEU A 46 5.27 16.08 12.93
N LEU A 47 6.45 16.73 12.92
CA LEU A 47 7.73 16.09 13.25
C LEU A 47 7.75 15.55 14.69
N ALA A 48 7.16 16.27 15.64
CA ALA A 48 7.03 15.80 17.01
C ALA A 48 6.19 14.53 17.10
N LEU A 49 5.11 14.41 16.31
CA LEU A 49 4.35 13.16 16.18
C LEU A 49 5.22 12.03 15.62
N SER A 50 5.94 12.28 14.53
CA SER A 50 6.86 11.30 13.93
C SER A 50 7.88 10.78 14.96
N ALA A 51 8.57 11.69 15.65
CA ALA A 51 9.55 11.33 16.67
C ALA A 51 8.93 10.54 17.84
N ALA A 52 7.74 10.94 18.31
CA ALA A 52 7.08 10.30 19.45
C ALA A 52 6.53 8.90 19.11
N VAL A 53 6.03 8.68 17.88
CA VAL A 53 5.66 7.34 17.42
C VAL A 53 6.91 6.47 17.30
N ASN A 54 7.97 7.00 16.68
CA ASN A 54 9.18 6.23 16.40
C ASN A 54 9.99 5.87 17.66
N ASP A 55 9.86 6.65 18.74
CA ASP A 55 10.41 6.34 20.07
C ASP A 55 9.70 5.14 20.75
N GLY A 56 8.45 4.87 20.36
CA GLY A 56 7.68 3.72 20.85
C GLY A 56 7.15 3.83 22.29
N SER A 57 7.60 4.80 23.10
CA SER A 57 7.14 4.96 24.48
C SER A 57 5.65 5.33 24.60
N ALA A 58 5.07 5.90 23.55
CA ALA A 58 3.65 6.21 23.45
C ALA A 58 2.77 5.02 22.99
N GLY A 59 3.35 3.84 22.78
CA GLY A 59 2.62 2.64 22.33
C GLY A 59 1.84 2.88 21.04
N GLY A 60 2.50 3.50 20.05
CA GLY A 60 1.89 3.85 18.77
C GLY A 60 0.75 4.87 18.83
N TYR A 61 0.50 5.49 19.99
CA TYR A 61 -0.67 6.34 20.22
C TYR A 61 -2.01 5.60 20.04
N TYR A 62 -2.07 4.32 20.42
CA TYR A 62 -3.30 3.54 20.36
C TYR A 62 -4.49 4.27 21.02
N GLY A 63 -5.56 4.46 20.23
CA GLY A 63 -6.79 5.11 20.67
C GLY A 63 -6.72 6.65 20.77
N ALA A 64 -5.57 7.27 20.49
CA ALA A 64 -5.46 8.72 20.43
C ALA A 64 -5.86 9.27 19.05
N CYS A 65 -6.39 10.48 19.02
CA CYS A 65 -6.82 11.17 17.81
C CYS A 65 -5.98 12.43 17.57
N PHE A 66 -5.60 12.62 16.30
CA PHE A 66 -4.88 13.77 15.79
C PHE A 66 -5.67 14.42 14.66
N VAL A 67 -5.69 15.74 14.64
CA VAL A 67 -6.28 16.52 13.55
C VAL A 67 -5.28 17.53 13.01
N LEU A 68 -5.25 17.68 11.68
CA LEU A 68 -4.69 18.89 11.08
C LEU A 68 -5.66 20.06 11.28
N THR A 69 -5.10 21.24 11.50
CA THR A 69 -5.86 22.50 11.62
C THR A 69 -5.39 23.58 10.64
N GLU A 70 -4.29 23.31 9.93
CA GLU A 70 -3.69 24.17 8.92
C GLU A 70 -3.05 23.28 7.84
N ASP A 71 -2.84 23.85 6.65
CA ASP A 71 -2.00 23.21 5.63
C ASP A 71 -0.53 23.28 6.05
N LEU A 72 0.22 22.20 5.80
CA LEU A 72 1.62 22.04 6.20
C LEU A 72 2.52 21.93 4.97
N ASP A 73 3.50 22.83 4.87
CA ASP A 73 4.57 22.78 3.87
C ASP A 73 5.84 22.18 4.49
N LEU A 74 6.31 21.07 3.93
CA LEU A 74 7.49 20.34 4.39
C LEU A 74 8.73 20.62 3.54
N ALA A 75 8.69 21.64 2.67
CA ALA A 75 9.83 22.00 1.84
C ALA A 75 11.09 22.29 2.69
N GLY A 76 12.18 21.55 2.42
CA GLY A 76 13.45 21.70 3.11
C GLY A 76 13.50 21.11 4.53
N ILE A 77 12.45 20.42 4.96
CA ILE A 77 12.41 19.70 6.24
C ILE A 77 13.00 18.31 6.05
N GLU A 78 13.92 17.93 6.94
CA GLU A 78 14.41 16.56 7.04
C GLU A 78 13.30 15.68 7.61
N TRP A 79 12.72 14.83 6.76
CA TRP A 79 11.56 14.03 7.12
C TRP A 79 11.95 12.63 7.61
N GLN A 80 11.20 12.13 8.59
CA GLN A 80 11.20 10.73 9.01
C GLN A 80 9.76 10.23 8.99
N PRO A 81 9.47 9.06 8.37
CA PRO A 81 8.12 8.51 8.33
C PRO A 81 7.52 8.36 9.72
N ILE A 82 6.22 8.65 9.86
CA ILE A 82 5.49 8.42 11.10
C ILE A 82 5.26 6.91 11.24
N GLY A 83 5.93 6.30 12.21
CA GLY A 83 5.90 4.87 12.44
C GLY A 83 6.93 4.13 11.60
N GLN A 84 7.58 3.14 12.21
CA GLN A 84 8.64 2.34 11.62
C GLN A 84 8.52 0.87 12.05
N MET A 85 8.95 -0.03 11.17
CA MET A 85 9.09 -1.45 11.51
C MET A 85 10.42 -1.67 12.25
N ASP A 86 10.37 -2.41 13.35
CA ASP A 86 11.58 -2.97 13.95
C ASP A 86 12.03 -4.19 13.14
N LEU A 87 13.09 -4.03 12.35
CA LEU A 87 13.62 -5.10 11.50
C LEU A 87 14.27 -6.24 12.31
N ALA A 88 14.62 -6.01 13.57
CA ALA A 88 15.19 -7.03 14.45
C ALA A 88 14.10 -7.80 15.21
N ASP A 89 12.96 -7.18 15.49
CA ASP A 89 11.79 -7.79 16.11
C ASP A 89 10.50 -7.32 15.43
N GLN A 90 10.10 -8.03 14.36
CA GLN A 90 8.89 -7.69 13.59
C GLN A 90 7.59 -7.86 14.39
N SER A 91 7.63 -8.48 15.59
CA SER A 91 6.47 -8.56 16.47
C SER A 91 6.25 -7.28 17.29
N ASN A 92 7.24 -6.40 17.32
CA ASN A 92 7.18 -5.14 18.04
C ASN A 92 6.40 -4.08 17.24
N VAL A 93 5.17 -3.84 17.66
CA VAL A 93 4.28 -2.82 17.05
C VAL A 93 4.33 -1.46 17.75
N SER A 94 5.11 -1.29 18.82
CA SER A 94 5.08 -0.06 19.63
C SER A 94 5.51 1.19 18.87
N CYS A 95 6.36 0.99 17.85
CA CYS A 95 6.86 2.03 16.98
C CYS A 95 6.02 2.21 15.71
N MET A 96 4.85 1.59 15.60
CA MET A 96 3.93 1.75 14.47
C MET A 96 2.82 2.74 14.86
N PHE A 97 2.26 3.46 13.88
CA PHE A 97 1.16 4.38 14.18
C PHE A 97 -0.15 3.61 14.37
N MET A 98 -0.78 3.77 15.54
CA MET A 98 -2.02 3.08 15.95
C MET A 98 -3.14 4.07 16.34
N GLY A 99 -2.93 5.36 16.12
CA GLY A 99 -3.92 6.40 16.37
C GLY A 99 -4.85 6.64 15.20
N VAL A 100 -5.68 7.67 15.31
CA VAL A 100 -6.46 8.23 14.20
C VAL A 100 -5.82 9.54 13.78
N PHE A 101 -5.47 9.66 12.51
CA PHE A 101 -5.00 10.90 11.90
C PHE A 101 -6.03 11.40 10.89
N ASP A 102 -6.71 12.48 11.24
CA ASP A 102 -7.72 13.13 10.40
C ASP A 102 -7.17 14.44 9.86
N GLY A 103 -6.89 14.47 8.55
CA GLY A 103 -6.43 15.68 7.87
C GLY A 103 -7.47 16.79 7.82
N GLN A 104 -8.76 16.53 8.09
CA GLN A 104 -9.86 17.48 7.97
C GLN A 104 -9.91 18.24 6.62
N GLY A 105 -9.38 17.64 5.56
CA GLY A 105 -9.25 18.24 4.23
C GLY A 105 -8.04 19.17 4.06
N HIS A 106 -7.16 19.29 5.06
CA HIS A 106 -5.91 20.02 4.96
C HIS A 106 -4.85 19.29 4.14
N THR A 107 -3.87 20.05 3.67
CA THR A 107 -2.80 19.57 2.79
C THR A 107 -1.48 19.40 3.54
N ILE A 108 -0.79 18.29 3.31
CA ILE A 108 0.65 18.11 3.56
C ILE A 108 1.36 18.17 2.21
N SER A 109 2.28 19.12 2.03
CA SER A 109 2.95 19.33 0.73
C SER A 109 4.46 19.34 0.76
N ASN A 110 5.08 19.05 -0.38
CA ASN A 110 6.52 19.17 -0.64
C ASN A 110 7.40 18.31 0.28
N MET A 111 6.87 17.21 0.79
CA MET A 111 7.64 16.24 1.56
C MET A 111 8.63 15.51 0.63
N THR A 112 9.87 15.39 1.08
CA THR A 112 10.89 14.58 0.43
C THR A 112 11.46 13.58 1.43
N PHE A 113 11.55 12.31 1.04
CA PHE A 113 12.22 11.27 1.80
C PHE A 113 13.09 10.42 0.86
N SER A 114 14.29 10.05 1.31
CA SER A 114 15.15 9.14 0.58
C SER A 114 15.91 8.22 1.51
N SER A 115 16.03 6.94 1.15
CA SER A 115 16.85 5.96 1.86
C SER A 115 17.67 5.11 0.88
N ASP A 116 18.96 5.00 1.14
CA ASP A 116 19.87 4.04 0.51
C ASP A 116 20.23 2.87 1.45
N TYR A 117 19.48 2.73 2.55
CA TYR A 117 19.55 1.62 3.50
C TYR A 117 18.21 0.86 3.55
N PRO A 118 18.19 -0.41 4.02
CA PRO A 118 16.97 -1.19 4.14
C PRO A 118 15.89 -0.47 4.95
N ILE A 119 14.69 -0.38 4.41
CA ILE A 119 13.52 0.19 5.08
C ILE A 119 12.26 -0.59 4.72
N VAL A 120 11.41 -0.84 5.71
CA VAL A 120 10.04 -1.32 5.48
C VAL A 120 9.09 -0.23 5.95
N GLY A 121 8.34 0.33 5.00
CA GLY A 121 7.39 1.41 5.27
C GLY A 121 8.01 2.80 5.10
N ALA A 122 8.00 3.34 3.88
CA ALA A 122 8.39 4.71 3.58
C ALA A 122 7.18 5.56 3.12
N GLY A 123 7.10 6.81 3.56
CA GLY A 123 6.02 7.75 3.21
C GLY A 123 5.85 8.86 4.25
N ILE A 124 4.70 9.55 4.23
CA ILE A 124 4.30 10.41 5.36
C ILE A 124 4.15 9.53 6.62
N PHE A 125 3.44 8.43 6.49
CA PHE A 125 3.40 7.35 7.48
C PHE A 125 4.27 6.21 6.97
N GLY A 126 5.13 5.64 7.81
CA GLY A 126 5.89 4.45 7.44
C GLY A 126 5.06 3.19 7.68
N MET A 127 4.62 2.98 8.92
CA MET A 127 3.79 1.84 9.34
C MET A 127 2.48 2.32 9.96
N ASN A 128 1.34 1.93 9.37
CA ASN A 128 0.00 2.29 9.86
C ASN A 128 -0.79 1.04 10.30
N LEU A 129 -1.13 0.96 11.59
CA LEU A 129 -2.12 0.04 12.18
C LEU A 129 -3.40 0.77 12.61
N GLY A 130 -3.40 2.10 12.49
CA GLY A 130 -4.51 2.97 12.85
C GLY A 130 -5.35 3.38 11.66
N GLU A 131 -5.79 4.64 11.65
CA GLU A 131 -6.64 5.22 10.61
C GLU A 131 -6.01 6.52 10.09
N VAL A 132 -5.85 6.64 8.78
CA VAL A 132 -5.41 7.86 8.11
C VAL A 132 -6.53 8.31 7.16
N LYS A 133 -7.09 9.50 7.38
CA LYS A 133 -8.23 9.98 6.59
C LYS A 133 -8.26 11.46 6.29
N ASN A 134 -9.11 11.84 5.33
CA ASN A 134 -9.42 13.22 4.97
C ASN A 134 -8.16 14.07 4.71
N LEU A 135 -7.15 13.50 4.05
CA LEU A 135 -5.84 14.11 3.89
C LEU A 135 -5.57 14.40 2.42
N ASN A 136 -5.12 15.63 2.13
CA ASN A 136 -4.53 15.96 0.84
C ASN A 136 -3.00 15.86 0.97
N ALA A 137 -2.37 15.03 0.17
CA ALA A 137 -0.93 14.97 -0.03
C ALA A 137 -0.57 15.59 -1.37
N LYS A 138 0.46 16.42 -1.42
CA LYS A 138 0.82 17.15 -2.65
C LYS A 138 2.32 17.31 -2.88
N ASN A 139 2.77 17.06 -4.11
CA ASN A 139 4.19 17.19 -4.48
C ASN A 139 5.11 16.35 -3.59
N ILE A 140 4.79 15.07 -3.44
CA ILE A 140 5.51 14.14 -2.57
C ILE A 140 6.59 13.42 -3.38
N THR A 141 7.80 13.38 -2.85
CA THR A 141 8.93 12.63 -3.43
C THR A 141 9.45 11.61 -2.42
N VAL A 142 9.46 10.34 -2.79
CA VAL A 142 9.99 9.25 -1.96
C VAL A 142 10.89 8.37 -2.81
N THR A 143 12.13 8.12 -2.39
CA THR A 143 13.09 7.30 -3.14
C THR A 143 13.82 6.33 -2.21
N CYS A 144 13.57 5.03 -2.36
CA CYS A 144 14.25 3.99 -1.60
C CYS A 144 14.99 3.03 -2.54
N THR A 145 16.31 2.96 -2.48
CA THR A 145 17.13 2.25 -3.48
C THR A 145 17.81 0.98 -2.98
N ASP A 146 17.80 0.72 -1.68
CA ASP A 146 18.35 -0.52 -1.15
C ASP A 146 17.48 -1.71 -1.56
N THR A 147 18.10 -2.83 -1.96
CA THR A 147 17.42 -4.02 -2.48
C THR A 147 16.51 -4.70 -1.47
N PHE A 148 16.68 -4.42 -0.17
CA PHE A 148 15.82 -4.92 0.90
C PHE A 148 14.73 -3.90 1.29
N SER A 149 14.61 -2.78 0.58
CA SER A 149 13.55 -1.81 0.81
C SER A 149 12.21 -2.35 0.32
N ASN A 150 11.17 -2.21 1.14
CA ASN A 150 9.83 -2.66 0.83
C ASN A 150 8.78 -1.64 1.31
N ALA A 151 7.59 -1.68 0.70
CA ALA A 151 6.43 -0.88 1.05
C ALA A 151 6.74 0.63 1.01
N VAL A 152 6.92 1.14 -0.20
CA VAL A 152 7.27 2.53 -0.48
C VAL A 152 6.03 3.26 -1.02
N GLY A 153 5.42 4.11 -0.19
CA GLY A 153 4.26 4.91 -0.56
C GLY A 153 4.51 6.41 -0.47
N ALA A 154 3.69 7.23 -1.13
CA ALA A 154 3.73 8.67 -0.87
C ALA A 154 3.09 9.00 0.49
N VAL A 155 1.91 8.41 0.76
CA VAL A 155 1.15 8.69 1.99
C VAL A 155 1.47 7.68 3.07
N VAL A 156 1.35 6.38 2.79
CA VAL A 156 1.60 5.29 3.74
C VAL A 156 2.58 4.30 3.12
N GLY A 157 3.62 3.93 3.85
CA GLY A 157 4.52 2.87 3.44
C GLY A 157 3.80 1.52 3.44
N TYR A 158 3.51 0.99 4.64
CA TYR A 158 2.71 -0.22 4.83
C TYR A 158 1.43 0.10 5.62
N ASN A 159 0.28 -0.09 4.98
CA ASN A 159 -1.02 -0.05 5.63
C ASN A 159 -1.47 -1.44 6.14
N MET A 160 -1.70 -1.54 7.44
CA MET A 160 -2.36 -2.66 8.13
C MET A 160 -3.64 -2.21 8.87
N GLY A 161 -4.05 -0.95 8.67
CA GLY A 161 -5.24 -0.35 9.24
C GLY A 161 -6.19 0.15 8.15
N MET A 162 -6.69 1.37 8.29
CA MET A 162 -7.59 2.01 7.32
C MET A 162 -6.95 3.25 6.71
N VAL A 163 -7.07 3.38 5.38
CA VAL A 163 -6.72 4.61 4.66
C VAL A 163 -7.89 5.00 3.76
N HIS A 164 -8.46 6.17 3.97
CA HIS A 164 -9.60 6.59 3.16
C HIS A 164 -9.79 8.09 3.04
N ASP A 165 -10.50 8.52 1.99
CA ASP A 165 -10.72 9.95 1.70
C ASP A 165 -9.37 10.71 1.59
N VAL A 166 -8.38 10.07 0.96
CA VAL A 166 -7.03 10.61 0.75
C VAL A 166 -6.84 10.99 -0.71
N THR A 167 -6.32 12.19 -0.96
CA THR A 167 -5.95 12.64 -2.30
C THR A 167 -4.46 12.86 -2.41
N LEU A 168 -3.79 12.21 -3.36
CA LEU A 168 -2.42 12.51 -3.79
C LEU A 168 -2.47 13.31 -5.10
N SER A 169 -1.91 14.52 -5.10
CA SER A 169 -2.01 15.44 -6.24
C SER A 169 -0.71 16.21 -6.51
N GLY A 170 -0.64 16.95 -7.61
CA GLY A 170 0.54 17.74 -7.98
C GLY A 170 1.57 16.89 -8.72
N GLU A 171 2.86 17.20 -8.55
CA GLU A 171 3.95 16.48 -9.21
C GLU A 171 4.59 15.51 -8.22
N ASN A 172 4.15 14.25 -8.23
CA ASN A 172 4.63 13.24 -7.29
C ASN A 172 5.59 12.24 -7.97
N SER A 173 6.64 11.83 -7.27
CA SER A 173 7.63 10.87 -7.76
C SER A 173 7.97 9.88 -6.66
N ILE A 174 7.49 8.65 -6.81
CA ILE A 174 7.72 7.57 -5.83
C ILE A 174 8.54 6.48 -6.51
N ALA A 175 9.71 6.18 -5.96
CA ALA A 175 10.66 5.23 -6.49
C ALA A 175 11.10 4.24 -5.41
N GLY A 176 11.07 2.95 -5.72
CA GLY A 176 11.36 1.89 -4.76
C GLY A 176 11.73 0.59 -5.45
N VAL A 177 12.22 -0.38 -4.67
CA VAL A 177 12.56 -1.72 -5.18
C VAL A 177 11.33 -2.63 -5.18
N ASN A 178 10.59 -2.69 -4.07
CA ASN A 178 9.44 -3.57 -3.87
C ASN A 178 8.23 -2.80 -3.31
N CYS A 179 7.02 -3.15 -3.76
CA CYS A 179 5.73 -2.57 -3.37
C CYS A 179 5.72 -1.04 -3.40
N ILE A 180 5.66 -0.47 -4.60
CA ILE A 180 5.69 1.00 -4.80
C ILE A 180 4.29 1.52 -5.13
N GLY A 181 3.77 2.39 -4.27
CA GLY A 181 2.42 2.94 -4.39
C GLY A 181 2.34 4.45 -4.27
N GLY A 182 1.30 5.05 -4.84
CA GLY A 182 1.00 6.47 -4.57
C GLY A 182 0.38 6.64 -3.18
N ILE A 183 -0.71 5.94 -2.88
CA ILE A 183 -1.34 6.01 -1.56
C ILE A 183 -0.60 5.12 -0.56
N ALA A 184 -0.51 3.82 -0.87
CA ALA A 184 0.11 2.82 -0.01
C ALA A 184 1.14 1.99 -0.77
N GLY A 185 2.36 1.84 -0.25
CA GLY A 185 3.33 0.90 -0.81
C GLY A 185 2.84 -0.54 -0.68
N GLY A 186 2.72 -1.01 0.56
CA GLY A 186 2.13 -2.29 0.94
C GLY A 186 0.77 -2.14 1.61
N ASN A 187 -0.12 -3.12 1.45
CA ASN A 187 -1.44 -3.14 2.08
C ASN A 187 -1.85 -4.53 2.60
N ASN A 188 -2.43 -4.55 3.79
CA ASN A 188 -3.20 -5.67 4.38
C ASN A 188 -4.50 -5.13 5.03
N GLY A 189 -4.81 -3.86 4.78
CA GLY A 189 -5.96 -3.17 5.34
C GLY A 189 -7.02 -2.82 4.30
N ALA A 190 -7.89 -1.89 4.65
CA ALA A 190 -8.89 -1.34 3.73
C ALA A 190 -8.41 0.00 3.14
N VAL A 191 -8.57 0.17 1.82
CA VAL A 191 -8.29 1.42 1.12
C VAL A 191 -9.50 1.84 0.30
N TYR A 192 -10.10 3.00 0.59
CA TYR A 192 -11.29 3.43 -0.14
C TYR A 192 -11.42 4.95 -0.27
N ASN A 193 -12.17 5.42 -1.28
CA ASN A 193 -12.36 6.84 -1.56
C ASN A 193 -11.05 7.61 -1.78
N CYS A 194 -10.02 6.96 -2.32
CA CYS A 194 -8.72 7.59 -2.54
C CYS A 194 -8.54 8.04 -4.00
N SER A 195 -7.87 9.19 -4.20
CA SER A 195 -7.59 9.73 -5.54
C SER A 195 -6.11 10.00 -5.73
N VAL A 196 -5.57 9.63 -6.89
CA VAL A 196 -4.18 9.88 -7.29
C VAL A 196 -4.16 10.58 -8.64
N ASP A 197 -3.50 11.74 -8.72
CA ASP A 197 -3.28 12.48 -9.97
C ASP A 197 -1.86 13.06 -10.03
N GLY A 198 -1.27 13.09 -11.22
CA GLY A 198 0.06 13.64 -11.46
C GLY A 198 1.21 12.86 -10.83
N THR A 199 1.04 11.55 -10.64
CA THR A 199 2.04 10.68 -9.98
C THR A 199 2.83 9.86 -10.98
N THR A 200 4.15 9.77 -10.77
CA THR A 200 5.03 8.81 -11.42
C THR A 200 5.53 7.79 -10.40
N ILE A 201 5.25 6.51 -10.65
CA ILE A 201 5.78 5.37 -9.90
C ILE A 201 6.97 4.79 -10.67
N ARG A 202 8.10 4.57 -9.99
CA ARG A 202 9.30 3.92 -10.54
C ARG A 202 9.63 2.66 -9.75
N VAL A 203 9.48 1.52 -10.40
CA VAL A 203 9.87 0.21 -9.86
C VAL A 203 11.31 -0.07 -10.28
N LEU A 204 12.21 -0.12 -9.30
CA LEU A 204 13.66 -0.21 -9.49
C LEU A 204 14.20 -1.63 -9.33
N GLY A 205 13.41 -2.55 -8.76
CA GLY A 205 13.88 -3.89 -8.42
C GLY A 205 14.11 -4.78 -9.64
N ASP A 206 15.08 -5.66 -9.51
CA ASP A 206 15.55 -6.57 -10.56
C ASP A 206 15.15 -8.01 -10.25
N ASN A 207 14.54 -8.66 -11.23
CA ASN A 207 14.29 -10.10 -11.22
C ASN A 207 15.20 -10.86 -12.16
N ALA A 208 15.35 -12.17 -11.89
CA ALA A 208 16.01 -13.11 -12.77
C ALA A 208 15.29 -14.47 -12.72
N PHE A 209 14.57 -14.79 -13.79
CA PHE A 209 13.83 -16.05 -13.91
C PHE A 209 14.59 -17.08 -14.76
N PRO A 210 14.55 -18.38 -14.41
CA PRO A 210 14.97 -19.44 -15.31
C PRO A 210 14.15 -19.43 -16.61
N GLU A 211 14.74 -19.87 -17.71
CA GLU A 211 14.04 -19.93 -18.99
C GLU A 211 12.79 -20.82 -18.89
N GLY A 212 11.63 -20.26 -19.25
CA GLY A 212 10.35 -20.98 -19.31
C GLY A 212 9.61 -21.14 -17.98
N ARG A 213 10.11 -20.59 -16.86
CA ARG A 213 9.42 -20.58 -15.57
C ARG A 213 9.56 -19.23 -14.88
N ILE A 214 8.46 -18.68 -14.37
CA ILE A 214 8.47 -17.44 -13.60
C ILE A 214 8.14 -17.82 -12.15
N VAL A 215 9.16 -18.16 -11.38
CA VAL A 215 9.01 -18.50 -9.95
C VAL A 215 9.44 -17.29 -9.13
N GLN A 216 8.45 -16.64 -8.54
CA GLN A 216 8.60 -15.44 -7.76
C GLN A 216 9.02 -15.77 -6.33
N ALA A 217 10.11 -15.17 -5.85
CA ALA A 217 10.44 -15.20 -4.42
C ALA A 217 9.52 -14.28 -3.60
N ASP A 218 9.65 -14.25 -2.28
CA ASP A 218 8.80 -13.45 -1.37
C ASP A 218 8.76 -11.93 -1.70
N VAL A 219 9.67 -11.44 -2.54
CA VAL A 219 9.76 -10.04 -2.96
C VAL A 219 9.09 -9.90 -4.34
N ALA A 220 8.06 -9.07 -4.41
CA ALA A 220 7.31 -8.77 -5.62
C ALA A 220 7.63 -7.36 -6.09
N GLU A 221 8.54 -7.17 -7.05
CA GLU A 221 8.90 -5.85 -7.60
C GLU A 221 7.73 -5.23 -8.36
N CYS A 222 6.72 -4.77 -7.61
CA CYS A 222 5.39 -4.42 -8.05
C CYS A 222 5.11 -2.93 -7.86
N GLY A 223 4.25 -2.38 -8.72
CA GLY A 223 3.95 -0.96 -8.72
C GLY A 223 2.52 -0.65 -9.16
N GLY A 224 1.87 0.24 -8.41
CA GLY A 224 0.56 0.79 -8.77
C GLY A 224 0.35 2.21 -8.27
N LEU A 225 -0.58 2.95 -8.88
CA LEU A 225 -0.77 4.36 -8.48
C LEU A 225 -1.48 4.46 -7.12
N VAL A 226 -2.37 3.53 -6.75
CA VAL A 226 -3.01 3.53 -5.42
C VAL A 226 -2.20 2.65 -4.48
N ILE A 227 -2.06 1.36 -4.80
CA ILE A 227 -1.36 0.37 -3.98
C ILE A 227 -0.17 -0.23 -4.75
N GLY A 228 0.99 -0.39 -4.13
CA GLY A 228 2.08 -1.17 -4.75
C GLY A 228 1.74 -2.66 -4.76
N GLY A 229 1.68 -3.27 -3.58
CA GLY A 229 1.29 -4.66 -3.39
C GLY A 229 0.38 -4.86 -2.18
N SER A 230 -0.50 -5.85 -2.25
CA SER A 230 -1.44 -6.20 -1.19
C SER A 230 -1.55 -7.71 -1.06
N PHE A 231 -1.66 -8.17 0.18
CA PHE A 231 -1.99 -9.56 0.50
C PHE A 231 -3.17 -9.55 1.48
N GLY A 232 -4.39 -9.73 0.96
CA GLY A 232 -5.65 -9.48 1.67
C GLY A 232 -6.15 -8.03 1.55
N GLY A 233 -7.35 -7.78 2.08
CA GLY A 233 -7.98 -6.46 2.13
C GLY A 233 -9.08 -6.22 1.09
N SER A 234 -9.43 -4.94 0.90
CA SER A 234 -10.39 -4.48 -0.11
C SER A 234 -10.02 -3.10 -0.66
N ILE A 235 -10.37 -2.85 -1.93
CA ILE A 235 -10.27 -1.54 -2.57
C ILE A 235 -11.63 -1.12 -3.10
N ASP A 236 -12.10 0.07 -2.72
CA ASP A 236 -13.36 0.64 -3.21
C ASP A 236 -13.24 2.11 -3.58
N ASN A 237 -13.90 2.48 -4.69
CA ASN A 237 -14.13 3.87 -5.08
C ASN A 237 -12.81 4.70 -5.17
N CYS A 238 -11.77 4.09 -5.75
CA CYS A 238 -10.48 4.74 -5.93
C CYS A 238 -10.26 5.19 -7.37
N THR A 239 -9.61 6.35 -7.55
CA THR A 239 -9.25 6.88 -8.88
C THR A 239 -7.75 7.08 -9.01
N ALA A 240 -7.18 6.68 -10.14
CA ALA A 240 -5.76 6.75 -10.41
C ALA A 240 -5.46 7.36 -11.77
N LYS A 241 -4.60 8.37 -11.79
CA LYS A 241 -4.07 8.97 -13.01
C LYS A 241 -2.57 9.23 -12.88
N GLY A 242 -1.80 8.69 -13.82
CA GLY A 242 -0.35 8.83 -13.77
C GLY A 242 0.41 7.83 -14.62
N THR A 243 1.70 7.67 -14.29
CA THR A 243 2.62 6.77 -15.01
C THR A 243 3.22 5.75 -14.05
N VAL A 244 3.28 4.49 -14.48
CA VAL A 244 4.06 3.43 -13.81
C VAL A 244 5.18 3.01 -14.76
N ILE A 245 6.42 3.13 -14.28
CA ILE A 245 7.63 2.80 -15.04
C ILE A 245 8.38 1.72 -14.27
N ALA A 246 8.70 0.62 -14.94
CA ALA A 246 9.66 -0.33 -14.42
C ALA A 246 11.02 -0.14 -15.11
N GLU A 247 12.05 0.08 -14.29
CA GLU A 247 13.43 0.30 -14.73
C GLU A 247 14.33 -0.92 -14.52
N GLY A 248 13.96 -1.78 -13.58
CA GLY A 248 14.63 -3.06 -13.34
C GLY A 248 14.36 -4.10 -14.42
N ASN A 249 15.06 -5.23 -14.32
CA ASN A 249 14.95 -6.37 -15.22
C ASN A 249 13.76 -7.26 -14.83
N GLU A 250 13.03 -7.77 -15.83
CA GLU A 250 11.89 -8.68 -15.65
C GLU A 250 10.92 -8.26 -14.52
N PRO A 251 10.45 -6.99 -14.51
CA PRO A 251 9.57 -6.51 -13.45
C PRO A 251 8.28 -7.32 -13.43
N ILE A 252 7.71 -7.51 -12.25
CA ILE A 252 6.43 -8.21 -12.12
C ILE A 252 5.37 -7.25 -11.61
N ALA A 253 4.10 -7.49 -11.94
CA ALA A 253 2.97 -6.90 -11.21
C ALA A 253 2.91 -5.37 -11.32
N LEU A 254 2.61 -4.88 -12.52
CA LEU A 254 2.39 -3.46 -12.76
C LEU A 254 0.92 -3.20 -13.06
N GLY A 255 0.33 -2.20 -12.41
CA GLY A 255 -1.02 -1.78 -12.74
C GLY A 255 -1.41 -0.37 -12.38
N GLY A 256 -2.56 0.08 -12.90
CA GLY A 256 -3.05 1.43 -12.67
C GLY A 256 -3.52 1.66 -11.24
N ILE A 257 -4.39 0.79 -10.71
CA ILE A 257 -4.80 0.86 -9.32
C ILE A 257 -3.77 0.18 -8.43
N ALA A 258 -3.33 -1.03 -8.80
CA ALA A 258 -2.40 -1.79 -7.99
C ALA A 258 -1.41 -2.62 -8.80
N GLY A 259 -0.22 -2.87 -8.24
CA GLY A 259 0.68 -3.88 -8.79
C GLY A 259 0.19 -5.29 -8.47
N CYS A 260 0.08 -5.59 -7.17
CA CYS A 260 -0.35 -6.88 -6.63
C CYS A 260 -1.59 -6.74 -5.73
N LEU A 261 -2.58 -7.62 -5.89
CA LEU A 261 -3.79 -7.74 -5.07
C LEU A 261 -4.10 -9.21 -4.75
N GLU A 262 -3.11 -9.91 -4.20
CA GLU A 262 -3.23 -11.32 -3.83
C GLU A 262 -4.11 -11.48 -2.58
N MET A 263 -4.90 -12.56 -2.53
CA MET A 263 -5.91 -12.84 -1.50
C MET A 263 -6.91 -11.69 -1.22
N MET A 264 -7.05 -10.76 -2.16
CA MET A 264 -7.94 -9.61 -2.05
C MET A 264 -9.42 -10.05 -2.09
N ASP A 265 -10.27 -9.48 -1.24
CA ASP A 265 -11.70 -9.80 -1.32
C ASP A 265 -12.34 -9.17 -2.56
N THR A 266 -12.18 -7.86 -2.69
CA THR A 266 -12.88 -7.09 -3.72
C THR A 266 -12.08 -5.90 -4.23
N VAL A 267 -12.19 -5.63 -5.53
CA VAL A 267 -11.78 -4.38 -6.17
C VAL A 267 -13.01 -3.79 -6.85
N THR A 268 -13.57 -2.72 -6.30
CA THR A 268 -14.86 -2.21 -6.76
C THR A 268 -14.85 -0.72 -7.07
N ASN A 269 -15.63 -0.31 -8.07
CA ASN A 269 -15.88 1.10 -8.41
C ASN A 269 -14.60 1.92 -8.67
N CYS A 270 -13.53 1.28 -9.13
CA CYS A 270 -12.25 1.94 -9.34
C CYS A 270 -12.10 2.46 -10.78
N THR A 271 -11.41 3.59 -10.95
CA THR A 271 -11.08 4.14 -12.27
C THR A 271 -9.58 4.37 -12.42
N ALA A 272 -8.98 3.91 -13.53
CA ALA A 272 -7.58 4.16 -13.86
C ALA A 272 -7.44 4.82 -15.24
N ASP A 273 -6.60 5.85 -15.32
CA ASP A 273 -6.09 6.49 -16.54
C ASP A 273 -4.55 6.48 -16.48
N VAL A 274 -3.94 5.42 -17.01
CA VAL A 274 -2.55 5.08 -16.70
C VAL A 274 -1.70 4.86 -17.96
N THR A 275 -0.44 5.30 -17.89
CA THR A 275 0.61 4.83 -18.81
C THR A 275 1.52 3.86 -18.05
N ILE A 276 1.67 2.64 -18.54
CA ILE A 276 2.57 1.62 -17.98
C ILE A 276 3.70 1.38 -18.98
N THR A 277 4.95 1.44 -18.51
CA THR A 277 6.13 1.17 -19.35
C THR A 277 7.07 0.20 -18.66
N THR A 278 7.39 -0.89 -19.35
CA THR A 278 8.51 -1.78 -19.00
C THR A 278 9.39 -1.96 -20.24
N VAL A 279 10.70 -1.79 -20.09
CA VAL A 279 11.64 -1.82 -21.23
C VAL A 279 12.64 -2.96 -21.17
N LYS A 280 12.58 -3.81 -20.13
CA LYS A 280 13.51 -4.92 -19.91
C LYS A 280 12.77 -6.22 -19.59
N GLY A 281 11.74 -6.54 -20.38
CA GLY A 281 10.88 -7.70 -20.19
C GLY A 281 9.68 -7.41 -19.29
N GLY A 282 9.25 -8.39 -18.50
CA GLY A 282 8.25 -8.22 -17.46
C GLY A 282 7.04 -9.14 -17.55
N HIS A 283 6.36 -9.27 -16.42
CA HIS A 283 5.30 -10.26 -16.24
C HIS A 283 4.14 -9.67 -15.43
N ALA A 284 2.95 -10.22 -15.64
CA ALA A 284 1.73 -9.85 -14.90
C ALA A 284 1.47 -8.33 -14.94
N ILE A 285 1.06 -7.83 -16.09
CA ILE A 285 0.82 -6.40 -16.31
C ILE A 285 -0.65 -6.20 -16.66
N GLY A 286 -1.33 -5.30 -15.99
CA GLY A 286 -2.73 -4.99 -16.30
C GLY A 286 -3.05 -3.53 -16.05
N GLY A 287 -3.93 -2.94 -16.88
CA GLY A 287 -4.28 -1.53 -16.73
C GLY A 287 -4.97 -1.20 -15.39
N LEU A 288 -5.67 -2.17 -14.78
CA LEU A 288 -6.16 -2.08 -13.40
C LEU A 288 -5.14 -2.63 -12.41
N CYS A 289 -4.73 -3.89 -12.62
CA CYS A 289 -3.88 -4.63 -11.70
C CYS A 289 -2.96 -5.60 -12.41
N GLY A 290 -1.73 -5.75 -11.92
CA GLY A 290 -0.75 -6.68 -12.45
C GLY A 290 -1.11 -8.14 -12.16
N PHE A 291 -1.10 -8.56 -10.90
CA PHE A 291 -1.68 -9.86 -10.51
C PHE A 291 -2.50 -9.76 -9.24
N GLY A 292 -3.34 -10.76 -9.04
CA GLY A 292 -4.13 -10.93 -7.83
C GLY A 292 -5.23 -11.95 -8.03
N GLY A 293 -6.12 -12.02 -7.05
CA GLY A 293 -7.12 -13.06 -6.96
C GLY A 293 -7.07 -13.72 -5.59
N SER A 294 -7.92 -14.71 -5.39
CA SER A 294 -7.96 -15.55 -4.21
C SER A 294 -8.05 -17.00 -4.65
N HIS A 295 -7.99 -17.94 -3.72
CA HIS A 295 -8.34 -19.32 -4.05
C HIS A 295 -9.70 -19.42 -4.75
N SER A 296 -9.84 -20.44 -5.61
CA SER A 296 -11.10 -20.66 -6.33
C SER A 296 -12.19 -21.21 -5.39
N ASN A 297 -11.80 -21.75 -4.23
CA ASN A 297 -12.67 -22.31 -3.21
C ASN A 297 -12.10 -22.09 -1.79
N GLY A 298 -12.90 -21.54 -0.87
CA GLY A 298 -12.51 -21.29 0.52
C GLY A 298 -12.28 -22.51 1.42
N ASN A 299 -12.34 -23.73 0.85
CA ASN A 299 -11.89 -24.95 1.54
C ASN A 299 -10.36 -25.08 1.56
N ILE A 300 -9.63 -24.31 0.74
CA ILE A 300 -8.18 -24.09 0.87
C ILE A 300 -8.05 -22.94 1.87
N ILE A 301 -7.96 -23.30 3.15
CA ILE A 301 -8.12 -22.33 4.25
C ILE A 301 -6.80 -21.58 4.46
N ALA A 302 -6.77 -20.30 4.07
CA ALA A 302 -5.68 -19.35 4.30
C ALA A 302 -5.49 -18.94 5.78
N GLU A 303 -6.21 -19.55 6.74
CA GLU A 303 -6.08 -19.25 8.18
C GLU A 303 -4.66 -19.50 8.71
N THR A 304 -3.91 -20.42 8.09
CA THR A 304 -2.48 -20.66 8.39
C THR A 304 -1.56 -19.52 7.93
N GLU A 305 -2.00 -18.67 7.01
CA GLU A 305 -1.20 -17.59 6.39
C GLU A 305 -1.36 -16.24 7.13
N GLY A 306 -2.28 -16.16 8.10
CA GLY A 306 -2.57 -14.92 8.83
C GLY A 306 -3.31 -13.87 7.97
N VAL A 307 -3.85 -14.27 6.83
CA VAL A 307 -4.58 -13.41 5.89
C VAL A 307 -6.05 -13.82 5.88
N VAL A 308 -6.95 -12.85 6.12
CA VAL A 308 -8.39 -13.11 6.15
C VAL A 308 -8.97 -12.69 4.80
N THR A 309 -9.36 -13.67 4.00
CA THR A 309 -10.15 -13.49 2.76
C THR A 309 -11.48 -14.23 2.91
N THR A 310 -12.55 -13.63 2.40
CA THR A 310 -13.93 -14.09 2.51
C THR A 310 -14.60 -14.31 1.15
N LYS A 311 -13.92 -13.96 0.06
CA LYS A 311 -14.37 -14.13 -1.33
C LYS A 311 -13.49 -15.13 -2.05
N TYR A 312 -14.14 -16.09 -2.72
CA TYR A 312 -13.49 -17.16 -3.47
C TYR A 312 -14.30 -17.44 -4.75
N PRO A 313 -13.87 -16.98 -5.94
CA PRO A 313 -12.73 -16.10 -6.19
C PRO A 313 -12.96 -14.64 -5.77
N SER A 314 -11.91 -13.82 -5.79
CA SER A 314 -11.98 -12.35 -5.62
C SER A 314 -12.95 -11.70 -6.61
N GLU A 315 -13.64 -10.65 -6.19
CA GLU A 315 -14.64 -9.95 -7.03
C GLU A 315 -14.12 -8.59 -7.53
N ILE A 316 -13.98 -8.46 -8.85
CA ILE A 316 -13.51 -7.25 -9.54
C ILE A 316 -14.72 -6.67 -10.27
N THR A 317 -15.28 -5.58 -9.74
CA THR A 317 -16.59 -5.10 -10.17
C THR A 317 -16.64 -3.60 -10.46
N ASN A 318 -17.35 -3.22 -11.53
CA ASN A 318 -17.60 -1.83 -11.88
C ASN A 318 -16.32 -0.98 -12.03
N CYS A 319 -15.22 -1.59 -12.49
CA CYS A 319 -13.96 -0.89 -12.70
C CYS A 319 -13.84 -0.36 -14.14
N LYS A 320 -13.26 0.82 -14.30
CA LYS A 320 -13.04 1.45 -15.60
C LYS A 320 -11.57 1.78 -15.82
N VAL A 321 -11.01 1.30 -16.92
CA VAL A 321 -9.59 1.51 -17.26
C VAL A 321 -9.44 2.18 -18.61
N THR A 322 -8.60 3.20 -18.66
CA THR A 322 -7.96 3.70 -19.87
C THR A 322 -6.46 3.51 -19.70
N ALA A 323 -5.81 2.77 -20.58
CA ALA A 323 -4.40 2.43 -20.41
C ALA A 323 -3.59 2.54 -21.71
N VAL A 324 -2.35 3.00 -21.59
CA VAL A 324 -1.31 2.81 -22.60
C VAL A 324 -0.25 1.92 -21.98
N ILE A 325 -0.06 0.72 -22.52
CA ILE A 325 0.85 -0.30 -21.97
C ILE A 325 1.94 -0.57 -23.00
N ASN A 326 3.14 -0.05 -22.75
CA ASN A 326 4.33 -0.33 -23.55
C ASN A 326 5.16 -1.41 -22.84
N ALA A 327 5.07 -2.65 -23.33
CA ALA A 327 5.62 -3.82 -22.65
C ALA A 327 6.29 -4.82 -23.61
N PRO A 328 7.35 -4.41 -24.35
CA PRO A 328 8.08 -5.28 -25.26
C PRO A 328 8.61 -6.54 -24.56
N GLY A 329 8.24 -7.70 -25.08
CA GLY A 329 8.66 -9.00 -24.57
C GLY A 329 7.92 -9.47 -23.32
N ALA A 330 6.99 -8.66 -22.78
CA ALA A 330 6.30 -9.01 -21.55
C ALA A 330 5.26 -10.12 -21.76
N THR A 331 5.03 -10.93 -20.72
CA THR A 331 4.03 -12.00 -20.70
C THR A 331 2.94 -11.70 -19.66
N HIS A 332 1.80 -12.36 -19.80
CA HIS A 332 0.65 -12.18 -18.89
C HIS A 332 0.19 -10.72 -18.86
N VAL A 333 -0.02 -10.14 -20.05
CA VAL A 333 -0.41 -8.73 -20.19
C VAL A 333 -1.89 -8.63 -20.52
N GLY A 334 -2.70 -8.08 -19.62
CA GLY A 334 -4.11 -7.82 -19.89
C GLY A 334 -4.40 -6.34 -20.04
N GLY A 335 -5.47 -6.00 -20.76
CA GLY A 335 -5.99 -4.65 -20.73
C GLY A 335 -6.44 -4.26 -19.31
N LEU A 336 -7.13 -5.15 -18.59
CA LEU A 336 -7.63 -4.93 -17.24
C LEU A 336 -6.68 -5.56 -16.20
N PHE A 337 -6.40 -6.85 -16.32
CA PHE A 337 -5.73 -7.64 -15.28
C PHE A 337 -4.60 -8.47 -15.88
N GLY A 338 -3.43 -8.60 -15.25
CA GLY A 338 -2.36 -9.43 -15.83
C GLY A 338 -2.66 -10.94 -15.67
N THR A 339 -2.64 -11.46 -14.45
CA THR A 339 -2.87 -12.89 -14.17
C THR A 339 -3.20 -13.16 -12.70
N GLY A 340 -3.58 -14.39 -12.35
CA GLY A 340 -3.44 -14.91 -10.99
C GLY A 340 -2.03 -15.44 -10.71
N LEU A 341 -1.76 -15.79 -9.46
CA LEU A 341 -0.51 -16.40 -8.98
C LEU A 341 -0.74 -17.88 -8.71
N TYR A 342 0.13 -18.77 -9.22
CA TYR A 342 0.12 -20.17 -8.79
C TYR A 342 0.70 -20.29 -7.38
N PHE A 343 -0.17 -20.57 -6.43
CA PHE A 343 0.08 -20.51 -5.01
C PHE A 343 -0.71 -21.63 -4.32
N TYR A 344 -0.02 -22.51 -3.61
CA TYR A 344 -0.62 -23.61 -2.83
C TYR A 344 -1.47 -24.56 -3.69
N GLY A 345 -0.92 -24.99 -4.83
CA GLY A 345 -1.50 -26.04 -5.67
C GLY A 345 -2.56 -25.58 -6.67
N GLU A 346 -2.86 -24.28 -6.75
CA GLU A 346 -3.71 -23.72 -7.80
C GLU A 346 -3.28 -22.30 -8.20
N GLU A 347 -3.69 -21.88 -9.40
CA GLU A 347 -3.64 -20.46 -9.79
C GLU A 347 -4.82 -19.73 -9.13
N THR A 348 -4.51 -18.66 -8.38
CA THR A 348 -5.52 -17.81 -7.79
C THR A 348 -6.38 -17.16 -8.85
N ALA A 349 -7.64 -16.96 -8.49
CA ALA A 349 -8.73 -16.70 -9.42
C ALA A 349 -9.44 -15.39 -9.07
N PHE A 350 -10.01 -14.79 -10.10
CA PHE A 350 -10.81 -13.57 -9.99
C PHE A 350 -12.10 -13.67 -10.83
N LYS A 351 -13.14 -12.96 -10.39
CA LYS A 351 -14.38 -12.76 -11.13
C LYS A 351 -14.51 -11.31 -11.59
N VAL A 352 -14.59 -11.07 -12.89
CA VAL A 352 -14.78 -9.73 -13.48
C VAL A 352 -16.24 -9.53 -13.88
N SER A 353 -16.86 -8.43 -13.41
CA SER A 353 -18.23 -8.07 -13.80
C SER A 353 -18.45 -6.55 -13.87
N GLY A 354 -19.19 -6.08 -14.87
CA GLY A 354 -19.51 -4.66 -15.04
C GLY A 354 -18.30 -3.76 -15.31
N CYS A 355 -17.17 -4.34 -15.74
CA CYS A 355 -15.94 -3.58 -15.99
C CYS A 355 -15.90 -3.03 -17.42
N SER A 356 -15.04 -2.05 -17.64
CA SER A 356 -14.70 -1.58 -18.98
C SER A 356 -13.21 -1.26 -19.09
N VAL A 357 -12.61 -1.61 -20.22
CA VAL A 357 -11.21 -1.33 -20.52
C VAL A 357 -11.09 -0.76 -21.92
N LYS A 358 -10.38 0.37 -22.02
CA LYS A 358 -9.84 0.88 -23.27
C LYS A 358 -8.32 0.89 -23.17
N ALA A 359 -7.63 0.10 -23.98
CA ALA A 359 -6.17 -0.02 -23.84
C ALA A 359 -5.41 -0.10 -25.17
N GLU A 360 -4.25 0.55 -25.22
CA GLU A 360 -3.27 0.39 -26.28
C GLU A 360 -2.07 -0.39 -25.74
N ILE A 361 -1.94 -1.66 -26.14
CA ILE A 361 -0.85 -2.55 -25.74
C ILE A 361 0.19 -2.60 -26.87
N THR A 362 1.47 -2.50 -26.53
CA THR A 362 2.58 -2.57 -27.49
C THR A 362 3.61 -3.61 -27.07
N GLY A 363 3.96 -4.53 -27.97
CA GLY A 363 5.09 -5.45 -27.84
C GLY A 363 4.93 -6.63 -26.88
N ALA A 364 3.75 -6.83 -26.28
CA ALA A 364 3.48 -7.96 -25.39
C ALA A 364 3.44 -9.30 -26.16
N VAL A 365 3.92 -10.38 -25.53
CA VAL A 365 4.03 -11.73 -26.12
C VAL A 365 2.76 -12.55 -25.91
N THR A 366 2.17 -12.49 -24.71
CA THR A 366 0.95 -13.23 -24.37
C THR A 366 -0.15 -12.29 -23.87
N PRO A 367 -0.68 -11.39 -24.74
CA PRO A 367 -1.68 -10.42 -24.34
C PRO A 367 -3.10 -10.97 -24.40
N GLY A 368 -3.98 -10.47 -23.54
CA GLY A 368 -5.43 -10.59 -23.68
C GLY A 368 -6.12 -9.25 -23.49
N ALA A 369 -7.29 -9.09 -24.13
CA ALA A 369 -8.03 -7.83 -24.10
C ALA A 369 -8.50 -7.48 -22.68
N VAL A 370 -8.85 -8.48 -21.88
CA VAL A 370 -9.24 -8.30 -20.47
C VAL A 370 -8.14 -8.80 -19.55
N ALA A 371 -7.74 -10.06 -19.70
CA ALA A 371 -6.75 -10.70 -18.84
C ALA A 371 -5.55 -11.23 -19.62
N GLY A 372 -4.33 -11.08 -19.12
CA GLY A 372 -3.17 -11.74 -19.72
C GLY A 372 -3.23 -13.26 -19.60
N ARG A 373 -3.77 -13.75 -18.48
CA ARG A 373 -4.12 -15.14 -18.21
C ARG A 373 -5.21 -15.18 -17.14
N SER A 374 -6.12 -16.15 -17.22
CA SER A 374 -7.29 -16.21 -16.33
C SER A 374 -7.69 -17.65 -15.99
N VAL A 375 -6.75 -18.51 -15.61
CA VAL A 375 -7.09 -19.88 -15.20
C VAL A 375 -7.93 -19.82 -13.92
N ASN A 376 -8.94 -20.70 -13.82
CA ASN A 376 -9.94 -20.74 -12.74
C ASN A 376 -10.78 -19.46 -12.56
N SER A 377 -10.54 -18.42 -13.36
CA SER A 377 -11.18 -17.12 -13.28
C SER A 377 -12.41 -17.03 -14.17
N VAL A 378 -13.29 -16.07 -13.87
CA VAL A 378 -14.55 -15.88 -14.60
C VAL A 378 -14.66 -14.44 -15.08
N ILE A 379 -14.65 -14.24 -16.40
CA ILE A 379 -14.98 -12.95 -17.00
C ILE A 379 -16.47 -12.98 -17.35
N GLU A 380 -17.31 -12.45 -16.45
CA GLU A 380 -18.76 -12.44 -16.62
C GLU A 380 -19.20 -11.27 -17.52
N SER A 381 -18.61 -10.09 -17.34
CA SER A 381 -18.83 -8.94 -18.22
C SER A 381 -17.69 -7.93 -18.11
N CYS A 382 -17.09 -7.62 -19.26
CA CYS A 382 -16.14 -6.52 -19.43
C CYS A 382 -16.27 -5.95 -20.86
N GLU A 383 -16.53 -4.66 -20.99
CA GLU A 383 -16.46 -3.99 -22.29
C GLU A 383 -15.00 -3.70 -22.64
N ALA A 384 -14.45 -4.34 -23.67
CA ALA A 384 -13.04 -4.21 -24.05
C ALA A 384 -12.86 -3.56 -25.44
N ASP A 385 -12.21 -2.40 -25.46
CA ASP A 385 -11.70 -1.69 -26.66
C ASP A 385 -10.17 -1.67 -26.58
N VAL A 386 -9.53 -2.78 -26.98
CA VAL A 386 -8.10 -2.99 -26.80
C VAL A 386 -7.41 -3.27 -28.13
N THR A 387 -6.24 -2.67 -28.32
CA THR A 387 -5.37 -2.94 -29.47
C THR A 387 -4.03 -3.51 -29.02
N LEU A 388 -3.46 -4.40 -29.83
CA LEU A 388 -2.08 -4.84 -29.77
C LEU A 388 -1.34 -4.35 -31.02
N ASP A 389 -0.29 -3.56 -30.84
CA ASP A 389 0.55 -3.02 -31.93
C ASP A 389 -0.28 -2.34 -33.05
N GLY A 390 -1.38 -1.68 -32.66
CA GLY A 390 -2.28 -0.96 -33.55
C GLY A 390 -3.43 -1.80 -34.16
N GLU A 391 -3.44 -3.11 -33.94
CA GLU A 391 -4.51 -4.01 -34.41
C GLU A 391 -5.46 -4.40 -33.28
N ALA A 392 -6.74 -4.63 -33.59
CA ALA A 392 -7.72 -4.98 -32.57
C ALA A 392 -7.41 -6.33 -31.90
N LEU A 393 -7.36 -6.35 -30.56
CA LEU A 393 -7.18 -7.54 -29.75
C LEU A 393 -8.55 -8.00 -29.22
N THR A 394 -9.04 -9.13 -29.70
CA THR A 394 -10.42 -9.60 -29.41
C THR A 394 -10.48 -10.81 -28.49
N ALA A 395 -9.37 -11.53 -28.29
CA ALA A 395 -9.31 -12.61 -27.31
C ALA A 395 -9.35 -12.00 -25.90
N GLU A 396 -10.34 -12.40 -25.10
CA GLU A 396 -10.50 -11.87 -23.73
C GLU A 396 -9.31 -12.22 -22.83
N THR A 397 -8.80 -13.45 -22.96
CA THR A 397 -7.61 -13.94 -22.26
C THR A 397 -6.47 -14.19 -23.23
N GLY A 398 -5.23 -13.94 -22.78
CA GLY A 398 -4.03 -14.39 -23.48
C GLY A 398 -3.82 -15.90 -23.37
N GLU A 399 -3.02 -16.45 -24.28
CA GLU A 399 -2.59 -17.85 -24.29
C GLU A 399 -1.11 -17.94 -23.91
N THR A 400 -0.81 -18.70 -22.85
CA THR A 400 0.57 -18.96 -22.40
C THR A 400 0.67 -20.34 -21.77
N SER A 401 1.77 -21.05 -22.05
CA SER A 401 2.14 -22.27 -21.34
C SER A 401 3.07 -22.02 -20.16
N VAL A 402 3.61 -20.81 -20.04
CA VAL A 402 4.46 -20.41 -18.91
C VAL A 402 3.54 -20.00 -17.78
N MET A 403 3.72 -20.62 -16.62
CA MET A 403 3.00 -20.30 -15.39
C MET A 403 3.75 -19.21 -14.63
N TYR A 404 3.00 -18.39 -13.91
CA TYR A 404 3.52 -17.48 -12.90
C TYR A 404 3.29 -18.11 -11.53
N GLU A 405 4.37 -18.44 -10.83
CA GLU A 405 4.39 -19.31 -9.66
C GLU A 405 5.01 -18.59 -8.46
N SER A 406 4.48 -18.82 -7.27
CA SER A 406 5.16 -18.45 -6.02
C SER A 406 6.28 -19.45 -5.70
N ALA A 407 7.36 -19.01 -5.08
CA ALA A 407 8.34 -19.89 -4.46
C ALA A 407 7.80 -20.54 -3.17
N ASP A 408 6.80 -19.92 -2.55
CA ASP A 408 6.09 -20.45 -1.39
C ASP A 408 4.86 -21.24 -1.85
N GLN A 409 4.96 -22.56 -1.82
CA GLN A 409 3.89 -23.50 -2.17
C GLN A 409 3.35 -24.29 -0.96
N GLY A 410 3.75 -23.93 0.27
CA GLY A 410 3.40 -24.68 1.48
C GLY A 410 4.12 -26.03 1.66
N GLU A 411 3.90 -26.68 2.81
CA GLU A 411 4.64 -27.88 3.24
C GLU A 411 4.42 -29.14 2.38
N GLU A 412 3.33 -29.22 1.59
CA GLU A 412 2.97 -30.43 0.84
C GLU A 412 3.67 -30.57 -0.53
N GLU A 413 4.06 -29.47 -1.20
CA GLU A 413 4.78 -29.54 -2.50
C GLU A 413 6.31 -29.59 -2.36
N ALA A 414 6.89 -29.12 -1.25
CA ALA A 414 8.33 -29.23 -0.99
C ALA A 414 8.84 -30.69 -1.00
N ALA A 415 7.95 -31.67 -0.80
CA ALA A 415 8.28 -33.09 -0.87
C ALA A 415 8.33 -33.66 -2.31
N ASN A 416 7.72 -32.98 -3.30
CA ASN A 416 7.68 -33.44 -4.69
C ASN A 416 8.80 -32.85 -5.55
N ASP A 417 9.32 -31.67 -5.23
CA ASP A 417 10.48 -31.06 -5.91
C ASP A 417 11.83 -31.63 -5.46
N ALA A 418 11.84 -32.45 -4.40
CA ALA A 418 13.02 -33.17 -3.90
C ALA A 418 13.16 -34.61 -4.44
N ALA A 419 12.32 -35.03 -5.40
CA ALA A 419 12.26 -36.39 -5.95
C ALA A 419 12.83 -36.54 -7.36
#